data_AF-A0A9P1FME0-F1
#
_entry.id   AF-A0A9P1FME0-F1
#
_cell.length_a   1.000
_cell.length_b   1.000
_cell.length_c   1.000
_cell.angle_alpha   90.00
_cell.angle_beta   90.00
_cell.angle_gamma   90.00
#
_symmetry.space_group_name_H-M   'P 1'
#
loop_
_entity.id
_entity.type
_entity.pdbx_description
1 polymer ?
#
loop_
_entity_poly.entity_id
_entity_poly.type
_entity_poly.pdbx_seq_one_letter_code
_entity_poly.pdbx_strand_id
1 'polypeptide(L)'
;MALLADGAIQRLGSRQEAALAELKRVLKPGGRLYAIASDDDTKAFDGEWQNGMKGSIFDQAGFELVAAKQGECGLTVGYWRKKGVKKKQAKKKKATSFGVDPKELNALLDGDD
;
A
#
# COMPACT_ATOMS: atom_id res chain seq x y z
N MET A 1 12.80 3.87 -3.04
CA MET A 1 12.25 4.94 -3.89
C MET A 1 12.22 4.41 -5.30
N ALA A 2 11.26 4.81 -6.13
CA ALA A 2 11.21 4.46 -7.55
C ALA A 2 10.75 5.67 -8.37
N LEU A 3 11.13 5.71 -9.64
CA LEU A 3 10.76 6.74 -10.61
C LEU A 3 10.16 6.07 -11.85
N LEU A 4 9.01 6.57 -12.28
CA LEU A 4 8.44 6.32 -13.59
C LEU A 4 8.70 7.56 -14.45
N ALA A 5 9.51 7.39 -15.49
CA ALA A 5 9.72 8.43 -16.48
C ALA A 5 8.53 8.53 -17.44
N ASP A 6 8.42 9.67 -18.11
CA ASP A 6 7.46 9.88 -19.18
C ASP A 6 7.57 8.80 -20.26
N GLY A 7 6.42 8.32 -20.74
CA GLY A 7 6.26 7.23 -21.69
C GLY A 7 6.64 5.85 -21.15
N ALA A 8 7.14 5.71 -19.92
CA ALA A 8 7.52 4.39 -19.39
C ALA A 8 6.33 3.44 -19.31
N ILE A 9 5.14 3.98 -19.02
CA ILE A 9 3.92 3.20 -18.84
C ILE A 9 3.31 2.86 -20.20
N GLN A 10 3.28 3.80 -21.15
CA GLN A 10 2.96 3.48 -22.55
C GLN A 10 3.83 2.36 -23.13
N ARG A 11 5.15 2.42 -22.90
CA ARG A 11 6.09 1.39 -23.38
C ARG A 11 5.85 0.01 -22.75
N LEU A 12 5.24 -0.03 -21.57
CA LEU A 12 4.90 -1.29 -20.90
C LEU A 12 3.63 -1.95 -21.48
N GLY A 13 2.70 -1.18 -22.07
CA GLY A 13 1.47 -1.70 -22.67
C GLY A 13 0.71 -2.66 -21.74
N SER A 14 0.46 -3.89 -22.17
CA SER A 14 -0.22 -4.92 -21.36
C SER A 14 0.55 -5.36 -20.11
N ARG A 15 1.81 -4.97 -19.94
CA ARG A 15 2.65 -5.34 -18.80
C ARG A 15 2.63 -4.30 -17.67
N GLN A 16 1.84 -3.24 -17.80
CA GLN A 16 1.76 -2.17 -16.81
C GLN A 16 1.40 -2.69 -15.41
N GLU A 17 0.38 -3.55 -15.30
CA GLU A 17 -0.04 -4.13 -14.02
C GLU A 17 1.07 -4.97 -13.37
N ALA A 18 1.75 -5.81 -14.16
CA ALA A 18 2.85 -6.64 -13.68
C ALA A 18 4.04 -5.79 -13.20
N ALA A 19 4.36 -4.71 -13.91
CA ALA A 19 5.40 -3.77 -13.51
C ALA A 19 5.04 -3.05 -12.20
N LEU A 20 3.79 -2.63 -12.04
CA LEU A 20 3.30 -2.01 -10.80
C LEU A 20 3.27 -3.00 -9.62
N ALA A 21 2.92 -4.26 -9.87
CA ALA A 21 2.98 -5.31 -8.86
C ALA A 21 4.43 -5.56 -8.40
N GLU A 22 5.38 -5.53 -9.33
CA GLU A 22 6.80 -5.68 -9.00
C GLU A 22 7.35 -4.46 -8.26
N LEU A 23 6.97 -3.25 -8.67
CA LEU A 23 7.28 -2.02 -7.92
C LEU A 23 6.72 -2.09 -6.50
N LYS A 24 5.49 -2.57 -6.32
CA LYS A 24 4.91 -2.84 -5.01
C LYS A 24 5.73 -3.86 -4.24
N ARG A 25 6.20 -4.95 -4.86
CA ARG A 25 7.02 -5.97 -4.18
C ARG A 25 8.34 -5.39 -3.67
N VAL A 26 9.02 -4.60 -4.49
CA VAL A 26 10.36 -4.06 -4.20
C VAL A 26 10.32 -2.85 -3.25
N LEU A 27 9.30 -2.00 -3.33
CA LEU A 27 9.19 -0.83 -2.45
C LEU A 27 8.85 -1.23 -1.01
N LYS A 28 9.65 -0.73 -0.05
CA LYS A 28 9.34 -0.84 1.39
C LYS A 28 7.97 -0.19 1.71
N PRO A 29 7.26 -0.61 2.76
CA PRO A 29 6.06 0.08 3.24
C PRO A 29 6.32 1.58 3.43
N GLY A 30 5.44 2.44 2.89
CA GLY A 30 5.64 3.88 2.91
C GLY A 30 6.70 4.40 1.92
N GLY A 31 7.27 3.55 1.08
CA GLY A 31 8.17 3.92 0.01
C GLY A 31 7.49 4.86 -0.99
N ARG A 32 8.29 5.77 -1.54
CA ARG A 32 7.84 6.80 -2.48
C ARG A 32 8.06 6.34 -3.93
N LEU A 33 7.02 6.55 -4.73
CA LEU A 33 7.02 6.39 -6.18
C LEU A 33 6.79 7.78 -6.78
N TYR A 34 7.68 8.22 -7.64
CA TYR A 34 7.54 9.45 -8.40
C TYR A 34 7.16 9.09 -9.82
N ALA A 35 6.24 9.84 -10.44
CA ALA A 35 5.97 9.71 -11.87
C ALA A 35 5.92 11.08 -12.53
N ILE A 36 6.44 11.11 -13.74
CA ILE A 36 6.32 12.21 -14.68
C ILE A 36 5.51 11.66 -15.84
N ALA A 37 4.47 12.38 -16.24
CA ALA A 37 3.51 11.91 -17.21
C ALA A 37 3.11 13.03 -18.15
N SER A 38 3.17 12.78 -19.45
CA SER A 38 2.47 13.56 -20.46
C SER A 38 0.96 13.35 -20.40
N ASP A 39 0.21 14.17 -21.15
CA ASP A 39 -1.25 14.02 -21.31
C ASP A 39 -1.62 12.63 -21.87
N ASP A 40 -0.78 12.04 -22.71
CA ASP A 40 -1.02 10.71 -23.26
C ASP A 40 -0.75 9.58 -22.25
N ASP A 41 0.21 9.76 -21.34
CA ASP A 41 0.38 8.85 -20.20
C ASP A 41 -0.78 8.97 -19.21
N THR A 42 -1.33 10.18 -19.04
CA THR A 42 -2.50 10.41 -18.17
C THR A 42 -3.70 9.56 -18.58
N LYS A 43 -3.93 9.40 -19.89
CA LYS A 43 -4.95 8.47 -20.41
C LYS A 43 -4.61 7.01 -20.09
N ALA A 44 -3.34 6.63 -20.17
CA ALA A 44 -2.88 5.27 -19.87
C ALA A 44 -3.00 4.91 -18.38
N PHE A 45 -3.04 5.90 -17.49
CA PHE A 45 -3.21 5.67 -16.06
C PHE A 45 -4.65 5.43 -15.61
N ASP A 46 -5.63 5.60 -16.51
CA ASP A 46 -7.06 5.37 -16.28
C ASP A 46 -7.56 6.07 -14.99
N GLY A 47 -7.20 7.36 -14.84
CA GLY A 47 -7.58 8.14 -13.68
C GLY A 47 -7.31 9.64 -13.84
N GLU A 48 -8.04 10.45 -13.06
CA GLU A 48 -7.79 11.88 -12.97
C GLU A 48 -6.85 12.22 -11.81
N TRP A 49 -5.73 12.85 -12.16
CA TRP A 49 -4.72 13.31 -11.20
C TRP A 49 -5.28 14.30 -10.17
N GLN A 50 -6.22 15.15 -10.60
CA GLN A 50 -6.88 16.13 -9.73
C GLN A 50 -7.79 15.47 -8.69
N ASN A 51 -8.35 14.31 -9.00
CA ASN A 51 -9.24 13.56 -8.11
C ASN A 51 -8.50 12.49 -7.28
N GLY A 52 -7.17 12.62 -7.16
CA GLY A 52 -6.37 11.72 -6.33
C GLY A 52 -6.11 10.35 -6.97
N MET A 53 -6.44 10.18 -8.27
CA MET A 53 -6.30 8.91 -8.99
C MET A 53 -7.03 7.73 -8.32
N LYS A 54 -8.15 7.98 -7.61
CA LYS A 54 -8.97 6.91 -7.02
C LYS A 54 -9.52 6.00 -8.12
N GLY A 55 -9.40 4.69 -7.95
CA GLY A 55 -9.82 3.71 -8.96
C GLY A 55 -8.79 3.42 -10.06
N SER A 56 -7.74 4.23 -10.20
CA SER A 56 -6.65 4.03 -11.17
C SER A 56 -5.84 2.76 -10.90
N ILE A 57 -5.03 2.36 -11.88
CA ILE A 57 -4.07 1.25 -11.75
C ILE A 57 -3.12 1.42 -10.55
N PHE A 58 -2.80 2.66 -10.16
CA PHE A 58 -1.96 2.94 -8.99
C PHE A 58 -2.69 2.66 -7.68
N ASP A 59 -3.95 3.07 -7.58
CA ASP A 59 -4.77 2.84 -6.39
C ASP A 59 -5.01 1.34 -6.18
N GLN A 60 -5.31 0.62 -7.26
CA GLN A 60 -5.44 -0.84 -7.28
C GLN A 60 -4.13 -1.54 -6.91
N ALA A 61 -2.99 -1.04 -7.41
CA ALA A 61 -1.67 -1.52 -7.02
C ALA A 61 -1.32 -1.23 -5.56
N GLY A 62 -2.09 -0.42 -4.84
CA GLY A 62 -1.91 -0.11 -3.43
C GLY A 62 -0.97 1.08 -3.20
N PHE A 63 -0.94 2.02 -4.14
CA PHE A 63 -0.31 3.32 -3.98
C PHE A 63 -1.38 4.37 -3.65
N GLU A 64 -0.97 5.40 -2.92
CA GLU A 64 -1.82 6.54 -2.56
C GLU A 64 -1.18 7.79 -3.13
N LEU A 65 -1.91 8.55 -3.93
CA LEU A 65 -1.43 9.83 -4.43
C LEU A 65 -1.31 10.79 -3.24
N VAL A 66 -0.15 11.41 -3.09
CA VAL A 66 0.08 12.36 -2.00
C VAL A 66 0.14 13.79 -2.52
N ALA A 67 0.77 14.01 -3.67
CA ALA A 67 0.63 15.27 -4.40
C ALA A 67 0.84 15.05 -5.90
N ALA A 68 0.18 15.87 -6.70
CA ALA A 68 0.41 16.01 -8.13
C ALA A 68 0.38 17.49 -8.49
N LYS A 69 1.16 17.88 -9.49
CA LYS A 69 1.15 19.21 -10.07
C LYS A 69 1.30 19.09 -11.58
N GLN A 70 0.39 19.72 -12.31
CA GLN A 70 0.53 19.92 -13.74
C GLN A 70 1.40 21.16 -13.97
N GLY A 71 2.44 21.00 -14.78
CA GLY A 71 3.30 22.08 -15.25
C GLY A 71 2.77 22.71 -16.54
N GLU A 72 3.29 23.89 -16.87
CA GLU A 72 2.87 24.69 -18.02
C GLU A 72 3.18 24.02 -19.38
N CYS A 73 4.11 23.05 -19.39
CA CYS A 73 4.52 22.32 -20.60
C CYS A 73 3.67 21.08 -20.91
N GLY A 74 2.48 20.92 -20.30
CA GLY A 74 1.64 19.72 -20.50
C GLY A 74 2.18 18.45 -19.83
N LEU A 75 3.09 18.61 -18.86
CA LEU A 75 3.64 17.53 -18.06
C LEU A 75 3.04 17.56 -16.66
N THR A 76 2.55 16.42 -16.20
CA THR A 76 2.10 16.22 -14.83
C THR A 76 3.16 15.46 -14.05
N VAL A 77 3.56 16.02 -12.91
CA VAL A 77 4.46 15.37 -11.96
C VAL A 77 3.67 15.03 -10.72
N GLY A 78 3.74 13.79 -10.28
CA GLY A 78 3.15 13.40 -9.00
C GLY A 78 4.03 12.45 -8.22
N TYR A 79 3.72 12.36 -6.93
CA TYR A 79 4.31 11.37 -6.06
C TYR A 79 3.25 10.61 -5.28
N TRP A 80 3.47 9.32 -5.20
CA TRP A 80 2.65 8.36 -4.49
C TRP A 80 3.45 7.73 -3.38
N ARG A 81 2.72 7.32 -2.35
CA ARG A 81 3.24 6.52 -1.27
C ARG A 81 2.65 5.13 -1.36
N LYS A 82 3.51 4.10 -1.28
CA LYS A 82 3.03 2.73 -1.11
C LYS A 82 2.23 2.65 0.18
N LYS A 83 0.94 2.33 0.08
CA LYS A 83 0.09 2.09 1.25
C LYS A 83 0.77 1.02 2.06
N GLY A 84 1.02 1.31 3.34
CA GLY A 84 1.51 0.29 4.24
C GLY A 84 0.55 -0.89 4.17
N VAL A 85 1.08 -2.11 4.18
CA VAL A 85 0.25 -3.25 4.55
C VAL A 85 -0.29 -2.84 5.91
N LYS A 86 -1.58 -2.52 6.03
CA LYS A 86 -2.21 -2.37 7.35
C LYS A 86 -1.86 -3.68 8.03
N LYS A 87 -0.88 -3.68 8.95
CA LYS A 87 -0.71 -4.80 9.86
C LYS A 87 -2.10 -4.87 10.49
N LYS A 88 -2.92 -5.84 10.07
CA LYS A 88 -4.03 -6.29 10.91
C LYS A 88 -3.31 -6.52 12.23
N GLN A 89 -3.54 -5.65 13.21
CA GLN A 89 -3.11 -5.92 14.56
C GLN A 89 -3.71 -7.29 14.81
N ALA A 90 -2.85 -8.31 14.81
CA ALA A 90 -3.27 -9.61 15.27
C ALA A 90 -3.81 -9.30 16.65
N LYS A 91 -5.14 -9.40 16.82
CA LYS A 91 -5.75 -9.36 18.15
C LYS A 91 -4.89 -10.36 18.91
N LYS A 92 -4.09 -9.87 19.86
CA LYS A 92 -3.40 -10.73 20.81
C LYS A 92 -4.53 -11.50 21.46
N LYS A 93 -4.84 -12.70 20.95
CA LYS A 93 -5.55 -13.69 21.74
C LYS A 93 -4.62 -13.85 22.92
N LYS A 94 -5.01 -13.28 24.07
CA LYS A 94 -4.43 -13.65 25.35
C LYS A 94 -4.46 -15.18 25.31
N ALA A 95 -3.28 -15.79 25.25
CA ALA A 95 -3.19 -17.20 25.55
C ALA A 95 -3.73 -17.32 26.97
N THR A 96 -4.94 -17.86 27.10
CA THR A 96 -5.40 -18.43 28.35
C THR A 96 -4.46 -19.59 28.60
N SER A 97 -3.40 -19.33 29.38
CA SER A 97 -2.64 -20.39 30.03
C SER A 97 -3.66 -21.27 30.72
N PHE A 98 -3.72 -22.55 30.32
CA PHE A 98 -4.48 -23.65 30.90
C PHE A 98 -5.86 -23.28 31.46
N GLY A 99 -6.93 -23.75 30.84
CA GLY A 99 -8.32 -23.59 31.32
C GLY A 99 -8.59 -24.29 32.65
N VAL A 100 -7.90 -23.86 33.69
CA VAL A 100 -8.07 -24.24 35.08
C VAL A 100 -8.53 -22.97 35.78
N ASP A 101 -9.72 -23.02 36.34
CA ASP A 101 -10.27 -21.92 37.10
C ASP A 101 -9.34 -21.63 38.30
N PRO A 102 -8.89 -20.38 38.52
CA PRO A 102 -7.97 -20.06 39.62
C PRO A 102 -8.56 -20.35 41.01
N LYS A 103 -9.89 -20.54 41.11
CA LYS A 103 -10.54 -21.06 42.31
C LYS A 103 -10.33 -22.55 42.53
N GLU A 104 -10.31 -23.35 41.48
CA GLU A 104 -10.02 -24.80 41.57
C GLU A 104 -8.56 -25.02 41.93
N LEU A 105 -7.65 -24.21 41.40
CA LEU A 105 -6.22 -24.31 41.71
C LEU A 105 -5.90 -23.97 43.17
N ASN A 106 -6.54 -22.93 43.74
CA ASN A 106 -6.38 -22.61 45.16
C ASN A 106 -7.01 -23.66 46.07
N ALA A 107 -8.18 -24.21 45.71
CA ALA A 107 -8.80 -25.29 46.48
C ALA A 107 -7.96 -26.58 46.50
N LEU A 108 -7.14 -26.82 45.48
CA LEU A 108 -6.22 -27.97 45.41
C LEU A 108 -4.91 -27.74 46.18
N LEU A 109 -4.54 -26.47 46.44
CA LEU A 109 -3.31 -26.08 47.13
C LEU A 109 -3.51 -25.79 48.62
N ASP A 110 -4.74 -25.46 49.04
CA ASP A 110 -5.11 -25.20 50.45
C ASP A 110 -5.63 -26.46 51.18
N GLY A 111 -5.43 -27.66 50.62
CA GLY A 111 -5.82 -28.94 51.24
C GLY A 111 -4.64 -29.69 51.87
N ASP A 112 -4.65 -29.77 53.21
CA ASP A 112 -3.80 -30.57 54.11
C ASP A 112 -2.31 -30.20 54.22
N ASP A 113 -1.96 -29.34 55.20
CA ASP A 113 -1.48 -29.73 56.55
C ASP A 113 -1.35 -28.48 57.47
#